data_AF-A0A951CF45-F1
#
_entry.id   AF-A0A951CF45-F1
#
_cell.length_a   1.000
_cell.length_b   1.000
_cell.length_c   1.000
_cell.angle_alpha   90.00
_cell.angle_beta   90.00
_cell.angle_gamma   90.00
#
_symmetry.space_group_name_H-M   'P 1'
#
loop_
_entity.id
_entity.type
_entity.pdbx_description
1 polymer ?
#
loop_
_entity_poly.entity_id
_entity_poly.type
_entity_poly.pdbx_seq_one_letter_code
_entity_poly.pdbx_strand_id
1 'polypeptide(L)' 'KEFLLGYWIVDVETPERAYEIAGRISAAPGPGGIPTNMPMEVRQFAMEQES' A
#
# COMPACT_ATOMS: atom_id res chain seq x y z
N LYS A 1 -12.13 14.19 10.51
CA LYS A 1 -12.37 13.74 9.12
C LYS A 1 -11.02 13.31 8.57
N GLU A 2 -10.81 12.02 8.34
CA GLU A 2 -9.59 11.54 7.67
C GLU A 2 -9.84 11.56 6.15
N PHE A 3 -8.89 12.10 5.40
CA PHE A 3 -8.96 12.15 3.95
C PHE A 3 -8.01 11.08 3.41
N LEU A 4 -8.57 10.13 2.65
CA LEU A 4 -7.77 9.22 1.84
C LEU A 4 -7.17 10.02 0.69
N LEU A 5 -5.84 10.14 0.66
CA LEU A 5 -5.11 10.90 -0.36
C LEU A 5 -4.97 10.16 -1.70
N GLY A 6 -5.41 8.90 -1.76
CA GLY A 6 -5.40 8.05 -2.95
C GLY A 6 -5.42 6.57 -2.57
N TYR A 7 -5.47 5.70 -3.58
CA TYR A 7 -5.29 4.26 -3.41
C TYR A 7 -4.46 3.69 -4.56
N TRP A 8 -3.80 2.55 -4.29
CA TRP A 8 -3.19 1.71 -5.32
C TRP A 8 -3.85 0.33 -5.28
N ILE A 9 -4.02 -0.25 -6.47
CA ILE A 9 -4.37 -1.67 -6.62
C ILE A 9 -3.12 -2.32 -7.19
N VAL A 10 -2.64 -3.36 -6.52
CA VAL A 10 -1.49 -4.14 -6.95
C VAL A 10 -1.92 -5.57 -7.15
N ASP A 11 -1.46 -6.15 -8.24
CA ASP A 11 -1.57 -7.58 -8.49
C ASP A 11 -0.31 -8.26 -7.98
N VAL A 12 -0.47 -9.19 -7.04
CA VAL A 12 0.61 -9.88 -6.35
C VAL A 12 0.20 -11.31 -6.04
N GLU A 13 1.16 -12.23 -6.11
CA GLU A 13 0.93 -13.65 -5.85
C GLU A 13 0.55 -13.93 -4.39
N THR A 14 1.10 -13.16 -3.43
CA THR A 14 0.80 -13.34 -2.00
C THR A 14 0.55 -12.02 -1.26
N PRO A 15 -0.25 -12.02 -0.18
CA PRO A 15 -0.51 -10.83 0.63
C PRO A 15 0.75 -10.17 1.22
N GLU A 16 1.77 -10.97 1.55
CA GLU A 16 3.03 -10.49 2.12
C GLU A 16 3.70 -9.48 1.19
N ARG A 17 3.61 -9.70 -0.12
CA ARG A 17 4.15 -8.77 -1.11
C ARG A 17 3.42 -7.44 -1.11
N ALA A 18 2.10 -7.43 -0.90
CA ALA A 18 1.33 -6.20 -0.75
C ALA A 18 1.75 -5.44 0.52
N TYR A 19 2.03 -6.14 1.63
CA TYR A 19 2.53 -5.50 2.87
C TYR A 19 3.91 -4.87 2.67
N GLU A 20 4.83 -5.54 1.97
CA GLU A 20 6.14 -4.99 1.65
C GLU A 20 6.04 -3.71 0.80
N ILE A 21 5.16 -3.72 -0.20
CA ILE A 21 4.91 -2.53 -1.04
C ILE A 21 4.37 -1.39 -0.18
N ALA A 22 3.36 -1.66 0.65
CA ALA A 22 2.80 -0.66 1.56
C ALA A 22 3.86 -0.09 2.52
N GLY A 23 4.74 -0.92 3.08
CA GLY A 23 5.83 -0.49 3.95
C GLY A 23 6.84 0.43 3.24
N ARG A 24 7.21 0.11 1.99
CA ARG A 24 8.10 0.96 1.19
C ARG A 24 7.49 2.33 0.92
N ILE A 25 6.20 2.36 0.62
CA ILE A 25 5.51 3.62 0.33
C ILE A 25 5.30 4.42 1.62
N SER A 26 4.97 3.77 2.74
CA SER A 26 4.89 4.42 4.05
C SER A 26 6.21 5.13 4.41
N ALA A 27 7.35 4.51 4.09
CA ALA A 27 8.67 5.08 4.30
C ALA A 27 9.15 5.99 3.15
N ALA A 28 8.33 6.28 2.13
CA ALA A 28 8.73 7.11 1.01
C ALA A 28 9.12 8.53 1.50
N PRO A 29 10.13 9.17 0.86
CA PRO A 29 10.60 10.47 1.25
C PRO A 29 9.52 11.53 1.01
N GLY A 30 9.20 12.29 2.06
CA GLY A 30 8.37 13.49 2.00
C GLY A 30 9.21 14.75 1.72
N PRO A 31 8.64 15.95 1.96
CA PRO A 31 9.36 17.21 1.84
C PRO A 31 10.67 17.20 2.63
N GLY A 32 11.77 17.60 1.97
CA GLY A 32 13.11 17.57 2.58
C GLY A 32 13.77 16.19 2.63
N GLY A 33 13.20 15.16 1.99
CA GLY A 33 13.79 13.82 1.91
C GLY A 33 13.56 12.95 3.15
N ILE A 34 12.75 13.41 4.09
CA ILE A 34 12.49 12.72 5.37
C ILE A 34 11.36 11.70 5.16
N PRO A 35 11.51 10.44 5.62
CA PRO A 35 10.44 9.45 5.56
C PRO A 35 9.15 9.94 6.20
N THR A 36 8.02 9.76 5.52
CA THR A 36 6.72 10.22 6.02
C THR A 36 6.14 9.33 7.12
N ASN A 37 6.50 8.03 7.13
CA ASN A 37 5.94 7.01 8.02
C ASN A 37 4.41 7.05 8.06
N MET A 38 3.79 7.34 6.91
CA MET A 38 2.34 7.49 6.82
C MET A 38 1.66 6.11 7.00
N PRO A 39 0.63 6.00 7.85
CA PRO A 39 -0.12 4.74 8.00
C PRO A 39 -0.76 4.33 6.68
N MET A 40 -0.63 3.03 6.34
CA MET A 40 -1.21 2.44 5.13
C MET A 40 -2.19 1.33 5.52
N GLU A 41 -3.38 1.36 4.93
CA GLU A 41 -4.30 0.22 5.00
C GLU A 41 -4.12 -0.68 3.79
N VAL A 42 -3.91 -1.97 4.02
CA VAL A 42 -3.86 -2.98 2.97
C VAL A 42 -5.12 -3.84 3.05
N ARG A 43 -5.87 -3.89 1.95
CA ARG A 43 -7.12 -4.64 1.84
C ARG A 43 -7.06 -5.52 0.60
N GLN A 44 -7.43 -6.78 0.77
CA GLN A 44 -7.62 -7.68 -0.36
C GLN A 44 -8.85 -7.21 -1.16
N PHE A 45 -8.69 -7.06 -2.47
CA PHE A 45 -9.73 -6.49 -3.34
C PHE A 45 -10.41 -7.55 -4.23
N ALA A 46 -9.64 -8.47 -4.80
CA ALA A 46 -10.14 -9.53 -5.66
C ALA A 46 -9.33 -10.82 -5.46
N MET A 47 -9.95 -11.97 -5.77
CA MET A 47 -9.27 -13.25 -5.95
C MET A 47 -9.59 -13.71 -7.35
N GLU A 48 -8.59 -14.17 -8.09
CA GLU A 48 -8.82 -14.89 -9.33
C GLU A 48 -9.49 -16.22 -8.98
N GLN A 49 -10.74 -16.37 -9.42
CA GLN A 49 -11.47 -17.62 -9.34
C GLN A 49 -11.17 -18.37 -10.62
N GLU A 50 -10.22 -19.30 -10.56
CA GLU A 50 -9.94 -20.17 -11.70
C GLU A 50 -11.18 -21.04 -11.98
N SER A 51 -11.69 -20.96 -13.22
CA SER A 51 -12.93 -21.62 -13.66
C SER A 51 -12.69 -23.00 -14.26
#